data_AF-A0A957SKM0-F1
#
_entry.id   AF-A0A957SKM0-F1
#
_cell.length_a   1.000
_cell.length_b   1.000
_cell.length_c   1.000
_cell.angle_alpha   90.00
_cell.angle_beta   90.00
_cell.angle_gamma   90.00
#
_symmetry.space_group_name_H-M   'P 1'
#
loop_
_entity.id
_entity.type
_entity.pdbx_description
1 polymer ?
#
loop_
_entity_poly.entity_id
_entity_poly.type
_entity_poly.pdbx_seq_one_letter_code
_entity_poly.pdbx_strand_id
1 'polypeptide(L)'
;MAKFTRRGFMVGCSAAIAAMAGSRLSYVAFGSTDQEPNQEILLVIFLRGGMDGLSLVPVLAGADRGIYESSRPTIAIPTSGQNAALNLNDQFGLNAGAAPLLELYQAKKLAIVHAAGLTSDTRSHFDAMQYMELGTPDSKSSHSGWLTRYLETAGNIPSDVILPALSIGSLSPTSLAGSRDAVGMNSPSDFSFNGHWQYGDWQRLALRSMYGGSSWLHEAGLQTLDAIDVLEYGDPGSYTPENGATYPNNSFGNSMKSVAQMIKMQLGLRVATIDLGGWDTHDGQGQDGGGYFADRVGTLAQGLHALYTDLDGNATNNGGRVTTIVMSEFGRSLKENGSRGTDHGHGNIMLVLGDNVNGG
;
A
#
# COMPACT_ATOMS: atom_id res chain seq x y z
N MET A 1 -37.77 31.15 4.25
CA MET A 1 -36.33 31.34 4.52
C MET A 1 -35.95 30.50 5.73
N ALA A 2 -35.12 29.48 5.55
CA ALA A 2 -34.61 28.70 6.67
C ALA A 2 -33.75 29.61 7.56
N LYS A 3 -34.10 29.74 8.85
CA LYS A 3 -33.30 30.51 9.81
C LYS A 3 -32.02 29.74 10.10
N PHE A 4 -30.90 30.18 9.54
CA PHE A 4 -29.58 29.67 9.94
C PHE A 4 -29.31 30.08 11.39
N THR A 5 -29.25 29.10 12.29
CA THR A 5 -28.85 29.33 13.68
C THR A 5 -27.32 29.28 13.78
N ARG A 6 -26.72 29.97 14.76
CA ARG A 6 -25.27 29.90 15.02
C ARG A 6 -24.79 28.45 15.21
N ARG A 7 -25.63 27.61 15.84
CA ARG A 7 -25.42 26.16 15.97
C ARG A 7 -25.45 25.48 14.60
N GLY A 8 -26.43 25.76 13.75
CA GLY A 8 -26.51 25.21 12.38
C GLY A 8 -25.37 25.65 11.47
N PHE A 9 -24.86 26.88 11.63
CA PHE A 9 -23.69 27.37 10.89
C PHE A 9 -22.40 26.69 11.37
N MET A 10 -22.18 26.59 12.68
CA MET A 10 -21.01 25.86 13.20
C MET A 10 -21.06 24.38 12.88
N VAL A 11 -22.23 23.73 13.00
CA VAL A 11 -22.44 22.35 12.52
C VAL A 11 -22.17 22.25 11.03
N GLY A 12 -22.62 23.21 10.20
CA GLY A 12 -22.32 23.23 8.76
C GLY A 12 -20.84 23.42 8.41
N CYS A 13 -20.10 24.24 9.15
CA CYS A 13 -18.66 24.43 8.95
C CYS A 13 -17.82 23.25 9.47
N SER A 14 -18.15 22.72 10.65
CA SER A 14 -17.52 21.50 11.18
C SER A 14 -17.92 20.27 10.37
N ALA A 15 -19.08 20.28 9.73
CA ALA A 15 -19.50 19.27 8.76
C ALA A 15 -18.69 19.24 7.48
N ALA A 16 -18.15 20.37 7.01
CA ALA A 16 -17.24 20.36 5.87
C ALA A 16 -15.90 19.68 6.22
N ILE A 17 -15.45 19.81 7.48
CA ILE A 17 -14.22 19.19 7.99
C ILE A 17 -14.45 17.71 8.34
N ALA A 18 -15.55 17.40 9.03
CA ALA A 18 -15.98 16.03 9.32
C ALA A 18 -16.47 15.28 8.07
N ALA A 19 -16.95 15.93 7.02
CA ALA A 19 -17.20 15.27 5.75
C ALA A 19 -15.89 14.89 5.04
N MET A 20 -14.79 15.59 5.30
CA MET A 20 -13.47 15.19 4.79
C MET A 20 -12.80 14.09 5.63
N ALA A 21 -13.11 13.99 6.93
CA ALA A 21 -12.53 13.00 7.86
C ALA A 21 -13.48 11.86 8.32
N GLY A 22 -14.77 11.94 7.99
CA GLY A 22 -15.82 11.21 8.73
C GLY A 22 -17.06 10.79 7.99
N SER A 23 -17.28 11.26 6.77
CA SER A 23 -18.35 10.73 5.90
C SER A 23 -18.15 9.27 5.49
N ARG A 24 -17.32 8.52 6.23
CA ARG A 24 -16.49 7.47 5.68
C ARG A 24 -16.39 6.18 6.49
N LEU A 25 -17.24 5.91 7.48
CA LEU A 25 -17.15 4.65 8.27
C LEU A 25 -18.54 4.19 8.71
N SER A 26 -19.23 3.41 7.89
CA SER A 26 -20.62 2.99 8.18
C SER A 26 -20.71 1.99 9.35
N TYR A 27 -21.57 2.28 10.34
CA TYR A 27 -21.97 1.42 11.50
C TYR A 27 -20.82 0.88 12.38
N VAL A 28 -20.82 1.19 13.67
CA VAL A 28 -19.91 0.55 14.63
C VAL A 28 -20.74 -0.27 15.61
N ALA A 29 -20.60 -1.59 15.53
CA ALA A 29 -21.04 -2.53 16.56
C ALA A 29 -19.83 -3.37 16.95
N PHE A 30 -19.62 -3.57 18.25
CA PHE A 30 -18.59 -4.50 18.71
C PHE A 30 -19.13 -5.92 18.51
N GLY A 31 -18.70 -6.56 17.42
CA GLY A 31 -18.99 -7.96 17.14
C GLY A 31 -18.47 -8.88 18.24
N SER A 32 -19.26 -9.89 18.59
CA SER A 32 -18.88 -10.95 19.53
C SER A 32 -17.61 -11.67 19.08
N THR A 33 -16.75 -12.02 20.03
CA THR A 33 -15.51 -12.81 19.85
C THR A 33 -15.69 -14.20 19.24
N ASP A 34 -16.94 -14.62 18.98
CA ASP A 34 -17.28 -15.92 18.45
C ASP A 34 -17.58 -15.82 16.94
N GLN A 35 -16.54 -16.10 16.15
CA GLN A 35 -16.47 -16.12 14.67
C GLN A 35 -16.04 -14.80 14.02
N GLU A 36 -14.78 -14.43 14.18
CA GLU A 36 -14.05 -13.67 13.16
C GLU A 36 -13.44 -14.68 12.18
N PRO A 37 -14.10 -15.04 11.06
CA PRO A 37 -13.51 -15.92 10.07
C PRO A 37 -12.35 -15.19 9.42
N ASN A 38 -11.12 -15.37 9.94
CA ASN A 38 -9.85 -15.23 9.24
C ASN A 38 -9.89 -14.29 8.02
N GLN A 39 -10.23 -13.01 8.23
CA GLN A 39 -10.64 -12.14 7.14
C GLN A 39 -9.40 -11.71 6.34
N GLU A 40 -9.34 -12.12 5.08
CA GLU A 40 -8.21 -11.84 4.20
C GLU A 40 -8.04 -10.33 3.98
N ILE A 41 -6.79 -9.88 4.00
CA ILE A 41 -6.37 -8.50 3.84
C ILE A 41 -5.51 -8.41 2.58
N LEU A 42 -5.90 -7.53 1.68
CA LEU A 42 -5.14 -7.22 0.48
C LEU A 42 -4.36 -5.91 0.67
N LEU A 43 -3.04 -6.00 0.72
CA LEU A 43 -2.15 -4.84 0.67
C LEU A 43 -1.70 -4.62 -0.78
N VAL A 44 -2.00 -3.45 -1.35
CA VAL A 44 -1.59 -3.07 -2.70
C VAL A 44 -0.51 -1.99 -2.60
N ILE A 45 0.70 -2.31 -3.05
CA ILE A 45 1.82 -1.38 -3.14
C ILE A 45 2.03 -0.97 -4.58
N PHE A 46 1.85 0.31 -4.87
CA PHE A 46 2.05 0.87 -6.20
C PHE A 46 3.44 1.52 -6.29
N LEU A 47 4.32 0.92 -7.09
CA LEU A 47 5.63 1.46 -7.46
C LEU A 47 5.45 2.51 -8.55
N ARG A 48 5.21 3.76 -8.15
CA ARG A 48 4.91 4.86 -9.07
C ARG A 48 6.15 5.24 -9.88
N GLY A 49 6.06 5.11 -11.20
CA GLY A 49 7.09 5.51 -12.14
C GLY A 49 7.67 4.38 -12.97
N GLY A 50 6.95 3.27 -13.23
CA GLY A 50 7.39 2.24 -14.17
C GLY A 50 8.67 1.51 -13.74
N MET A 51 8.59 0.63 -12.75
CA MET A 51 9.76 -0.09 -12.22
C MET A 51 10.41 -0.99 -13.28
N ASP A 52 11.75 -0.98 -13.33
CA ASP A 52 12.55 -1.84 -14.23
C ASP A 52 12.63 -3.29 -13.74
N GLY A 53 11.66 -4.12 -14.14
CA GLY A 53 11.60 -5.53 -13.77
C GLY A 53 12.84 -6.34 -14.15
N LEU A 54 13.55 -5.97 -15.22
CA LEU A 54 14.77 -6.65 -15.67
C LEU A 54 16.02 -6.26 -14.84
N SER A 55 15.94 -5.18 -14.07
CA SER A 55 16.97 -4.82 -13.08
C SER A 55 16.64 -5.35 -11.68
N LEU A 56 15.36 -5.61 -11.38
CA LEU A 56 14.95 -6.27 -10.14
C LEU A 56 15.14 -7.79 -10.21
N VAL A 57 14.69 -8.42 -11.30
CA VAL A 57 14.78 -9.87 -11.55
C VAL A 57 15.52 -10.11 -12.88
N PRO A 58 16.86 -10.00 -12.90
CA PRO A 58 17.64 -10.17 -14.11
C PRO A 58 17.67 -11.62 -14.60
N VAL A 59 17.85 -11.81 -15.91
CA VAL A 59 18.20 -13.10 -16.49
C VAL A 59 19.68 -13.39 -16.21
N LEU A 60 20.01 -14.63 -15.85
CA LEU A 60 21.36 -15.08 -15.49
C LEU A 60 22.02 -15.97 -16.55
N ALA A 61 21.23 -16.66 -17.36
CA ALA A 61 21.73 -17.72 -18.25
C ALA A 61 21.18 -17.65 -19.68
N GLY A 62 21.77 -18.45 -20.56
CA GLY A 62 21.31 -18.62 -21.93
C GLY A 62 21.59 -17.45 -22.86
N ALA A 63 21.00 -17.50 -24.06
CA ALA A 63 21.13 -16.45 -25.07
C ALA A 63 20.55 -15.11 -24.59
N ASP A 64 19.49 -15.16 -23.78
CA ASP A 64 18.83 -13.99 -23.21
C ASP A 64 19.76 -13.19 -22.31
N ARG A 65 20.68 -13.85 -21.57
CA ARG A 65 21.70 -13.14 -20.79
C ARG A 65 22.61 -12.27 -21.66
N GLY A 66 23.10 -12.82 -22.78
CA GLY A 66 23.96 -12.08 -23.71
C GLY A 66 23.22 -10.91 -24.38
N ILE A 67 21.94 -11.09 -24.70
CA ILE A 67 21.07 -10.02 -25.22
C ILE A 67 20.87 -8.93 -24.15
N TYR A 68 20.62 -9.33 -22.91
CA TYR A 68 20.44 -8.42 -21.78
C TYR A 68 21.69 -7.56 -21.54
N GLU A 69 22.87 -8.18 -21.43
CA GLU A 69 24.14 -7.47 -21.20
C GLU A 69 24.51 -6.54 -22.36
N SER A 70 24.38 -7.02 -23.61
CA SER A 70 24.68 -6.18 -24.78
C SER A 70 23.69 -5.02 -24.96
N SER A 71 22.47 -5.16 -24.46
CA SER A 71 21.45 -4.10 -24.44
C SER A 71 21.61 -3.12 -23.29
N ARG A 72 22.34 -3.49 -22.23
CA ARG A 72 22.52 -2.74 -20.98
C ARG A 72 23.99 -2.65 -20.57
N PRO A 73 24.84 -2.05 -21.43
CA PRO A 73 26.28 -2.10 -21.28
C PRO A 73 26.80 -1.48 -19.98
N THR A 74 26.03 -0.60 -19.32
CA THR A 74 26.46 0.02 -18.05
C THR A 74 25.57 -0.35 -16.86
N ILE A 75 24.28 -0.63 -17.10
CA ILE A 75 23.31 -0.87 -16.03
C ILE A 75 22.97 -2.36 -15.79
N ALA A 76 23.52 -3.29 -16.58
CA ALA A 76 23.25 -4.71 -16.39
C ALA A 76 23.62 -5.17 -14.97
N ILE A 77 22.72 -5.93 -14.33
CA ILE A 77 23.04 -6.54 -13.03
C ILE A 77 24.09 -7.63 -13.25
N PRO A 78 25.24 -7.60 -12.55
CA PRO A 78 26.33 -8.55 -12.77
C PRO A 78 25.98 -9.93 -12.21
N THR A 79 26.65 -10.97 -12.71
CA THR A 79 26.55 -12.36 -12.21
C THR A 79 27.66 -12.72 -11.21
N SER A 80 28.59 -11.81 -10.96
CA SER A 80 29.70 -11.99 -10.02
C SER A 80 30.12 -10.67 -9.39
N GLY A 81 30.88 -10.74 -8.29
CA GLY A 81 31.29 -9.55 -7.53
C GLY A 81 30.31 -9.17 -6.43
N GLN A 82 30.49 -7.97 -5.88
CA GLN A 82 29.77 -7.53 -4.67
C GLN A 82 28.26 -7.35 -4.88
N ASN A 83 27.86 -6.84 -6.04
CA ASN A 83 26.45 -6.59 -6.37
C ASN A 83 25.89 -7.66 -7.33
N ALA A 84 26.49 -8.85 -7.32
CA ALA A 84 26.01 -9.96 -8.14
C ALA A 84 24.55 -10.26 -7.84
N ALA A 85 23.78 -10.56 -8.88
CA ALA A 85 22.44 -11.08 -8.73
C ALA A 85 22.46 -12.35 -7.87
N LEU A 86 21.51 -12.43 -6.94
CA LEU A 86 21.27 -13.58 -6.09
C LEU A 86 20.45 -14.60 -6.88
N ASN A 87 20.86 -15.86 -6.92
CA ASN A 87 20.16 -16.87 -7.72
C ASN A 87 18.76 -17.15 -7.14
N LEU A 88 17.72 -16.98 -7.95
CA LEU A 88 16.38 -17.49 -7.65
C LEU A 88 16.24 -18.92 -8.17
N ASN A 89 16.71 -19.16 -9.39
CA ASN A 89 16.79 -20.46 -10.06
C ASN A 89 17.89 -20.42 -11.14
N ASP A 90 17.93 -21.44 -12.01
CA ASP A 90 18.96 -21.57 -13.05
C ASP A 90 18.86 -20.50 -14.17
N GLN A 91 17.74 -19.79 -14.27
CA GLN A 91 17.46 -18.82 -15.34
C GLN A 91 17.43 -17.38 -14.84
N PHE A 92 16.86 -17.14 -13.65
CA PHE A 92 16.62 -15.81 -13.10
C PHE A 92 17.35 -15.58 -11.78
N GLY A 93 17.74 -14.34 -11.57
CA GLY A 93 18.30 -13.85 -10.33
C GLY A 93 17.45 -12.75 -9.72
N LEU A 94 17.88 -12.30 -8.56
CA LEU A 94 17.30 -11.20 -7.82
C LEU A 94 18.38 -10.16 -7.57
N ASN A 95 18.05 -8.90 -7.75
CA ASN A 95 18.96 -7.79 -7.47
C ASN A 95 19.52 -7.91 -6.03
N ALA A 96 20.82 -7.66 -5.84
CA ALA A 96 21.47 -7.76 -4.53
C ALA A 96 20.82 -6.87 -3.46
N GLY A 97 20.29 -5.71 -3.85
CA GLY A 97 19.51 -4.84 -2.94
C GLY A 97 18.24 -5.50 -2.41
N ALA A 98 17.69 -6.49 -3.13
CA ALA A 98 16.53 -7.27 -2.72
C ALA A 98 16.89 -8.51 -1.89
N ALA A 99 18.11 -8.62 -1.35
CA ALA A 99 18.52 -9.73 -0.50
C ALA A 99 17.50 -10.13 0.59
N PRO A 100 16.82 -9.21 1.31
CA PRO A 100 15.80 -9.59 2.28
C PRO A 100 14.62 -10.39 1.71
N LEU A 101 14.35 -10.31 0.41
CA LEU A 101 13.27 -11.05 -0.24
C LEU A 101 13.66 -12.48 -0.62
N LEU A 102 14.95 -12.80 -0.65
CA LEU A 102 15.43 -14.11 -1.08
C LEU A 102 14.94 -15.22 -0.15
N GLU A 103 14.99 -14.99 1.17
CA GLU A 103 14.48 -15.96 2.15
C GLU A 103 12.97 -16.20 2.01
N LEU A 104 12.19 -15.15 1.76
CA LEU A 104 10.75 -15.25 1.54
C LEU A 104 10.42 -16.01 0.26
N TYR A 105 11.21 -15.82 -0.80
CA TYR A 105 11.12 -16.59 -2.04
C TYR A 105 11.43 -18.07 -1.80
N GLN A 106 12.54 -18.38 -1.12
CA GLN A 106 12.93 -19.75 -0.80
C GLN A 106 11.93 -20.45 0.13
N ALA A 107 11.30 -19.70 1.04
CA ALA A 107 10.22 -20.16 1.90
C ALA A 107 8.86 -20.27 1.18
N LYS A 108 8.82 -20.02 -0.14
CA LYS A 108 7.62 -20.04 -0.99
C LYS A 108 6.53 -19.04 -0.59
N LYS A 109 6.92 -17.96 0.09
CA LYS A 109 6.04 -16.87 0.51
C LYS A 109 5.96 -15.76 -0.52
N LEU A 110 6.96 -15.67 -1.40
CA LEU A 110 7.04 -14.69 -2.47
C LEU A 110 6.94 -15.37 -3.84
N ALA A 111 6.00 -14.91 -4.66
CA ALA A 111 5.90 -15.22 -6.08
C ALA A 111 6.31 -14.02 -6.93
N ILE A 112 6.98 -14.30 -8.04
CA ILE A 112 7.35 -13.32 -9.06
C ILE A 112 6.54 -13.65 -10.31
N VAL A 113 5.61 -12.76 -10.67
CA VAL A 113 4.77 -12.91 -11.86
C VAL A 113 5.45 -12.18 -13.01
N HIS A 114 6.00 -12.94 -13.96
CA HIS A 114 6.64 -12.39 -15.15
C HIS A 114 5.64 -11.97 -16.22
N ALA A 115 6.07 -11.05 -17.09
CA ALA A 115 5.27 -10.53 -18.21
C ALA A 115 3.92 -9.94 -17.75
N ALA A 116 3.93 -9.29 -16.58
CA ALA A 116 2.78 -8.60 -16.02
C ALA A 116 2.84 -7.10 -16.35
N GLY A 117 1.67 -6.48 -16.52
CA GLY A 117 1.53 -5.07 -16.86
C GLY A 117 0.25 -4.79 -17.62
N LEU A 118 0.12 -3.56 -18.13
CA LEU A 118 -0.99 -3.19 -19.00
C LEU A 118 -0.86 -3.82 -20.38
N THR A 119 -1.99 -4.22 -20.95
CA THR A 119 -2.12 -4.55 -22.38
C THR A 119 -2.25 -3.30 -23.25
N SER A 120 -2.37 -2.12 -22.65
CA SER A 120 -2.47 -0.82 -23.32
C SER A 120 -1.12 -0.38 -23.88
N ASP A 121 -1.14 0.28 -25.04
CA ASP A 121 0.06 0.84 -25.66
C ASP A 121 0.47 2.22 -25.10
N THR A 122 -0.23 2.71 -24.07
CA THR A 122 0.07 4.03 -23.50
C THR A 122 1.46 4.11 -22.88
N ARG A 123 2.11 5.25 -23.07
CA ARG A 123 3.38 5.62 -22.42
C ARG A 123 3.22 6.77 -21.42
N SER A 124 1.98 7.17 -21.15
CA SER A 124 1.67 8.20 -20.16
C SER A 124 1.57 7.56 -18.79
N HIS A 125 2.43 7.96 -17.85
CA HIS A 125 2.30 7.55 -16.45
C HIS A 125 0.89 7.84 -15.90
N PHE A 126 0.33 9.01 -16.21
CA PHE A 126 -1.01 9.38 -15.74
C PHE A 126 -2.08 8.43 -16.25
N ASP A 127 -2.03 8.06 -17.54
CA ASP A 127 -3.00 7.14 -18.13
C ASP A 127 -2.81 5.73 -17.59
N ALA A 128 -1.57 5.25 -17.58
CA ALA A 128 -1.24 3.89 -17.17
C ALA A 128 -1.59 3.64 -15.69
N MET A 129 -1.21 4.56 -14.81
CA MET A 129 -1.58 4.50 -13.39
C MET A 129 -3.09 4.48 -13.23
N GLN A 130 -3.81 5.36 -13.93
CA GLN A 130 -5.26 5.43 -13.85
C GLN A 130 -5.93 4.16 -14.38
N TYR A 131 -5.42 3.53 -15.45
CA TYR A 131 -5.94 2.25 -15.94
C TYR A 131 -5.76 1.11 -14.92
N MET A 132 -4.58 1.01 -14.31
CA MET A 132 -4.30 0.02 -13.26
C MET A 132 -5.19 0.23 -12.04
N GLU A 133 -5.39 1.48 -11.63
CA GLU A 133 -6.18 1.83 -10.46
C GLU A 133 -7.69 1.77 -10.68
N LEU A 134 -8.19 2.08 -11.88
CA LEU A 134 -9.59 1.87 -12.22
C LEU A 134 -9.92 0.41 -12.52
N GLY A 135 -8.92 -0.38 -12.94
CA GLY A 135 -9.10 -1.74 -13.44
C GLY A 135 -9.82 -1.77 -14.79
N THR A 136 -9.66 -0.73 -15.60
CA THR A 136 -10.30 -0.57 -16.91
C THR A 136 -9.28 -0.07 -17.94
N PRO A 137 -8.45 -0.98 -18.51
CA PRO A 137 -7.49 -0.61 -19.55
C PRO A 137 -8.15 0.17 -20.69
N ASP A 138 -7.47 1.22 -21.16
CA ASP A 138 -7.92 2.10 -22.26
C ASP A 138 -9.22 2.87 -22.01
N SER A 139 -9.77 2.83 -20.79
CA SER A 139 -10.98 3.57 -20.43
C SER A 139 -10.84 4.26 -19.07
N LYS A 140 -11.18 5.55 -19.05
CA LYS A 140 -11.18 6.41 -17.85
C LYS A 140 -12.59 6.81 -17.42
N SER A 141 -13.62 6.21 -18.01
CA SER A 141 -15.01 6.58 -17.75
C SER A 141 -15.56 6.02 -16.43
N SER A 142 -14.87 5.06 -15.81
CA SER A 142 -15.28 4.55 -14.50
C SER A 142 -15.14 5.64 -13.44
N HIS A 143 -16.23 5.88 -12.71
CA HIS A 143 -16.25 6.84 -11.60
C HIS A 143 -15.85 6.23 -10.26
N SER A 144 -15.63 4.91 -10.20
CA SER A 144 -15.10 4.21 -9.03
C SER A 144 -13.84 3.40 -9.37
N GLY A 145 -12.94 3.28 -8.39
CA GLY A 145 -11.75 2.44 -8.49
C GLY A 145 -12.08 0.95 -8.32
N TRP A 146 -11.16 0.06 -8.74
CA TRP A 146 -11.44 -1.36 -8.68
C TRP A 146 -11.49 -1.91 -7.24
N LEU A 147 -10.72 -1.35 -6.31
CA LEU A 147 -10.77 -1.74 -4.89
C LEU A 147 -12.08 -1.30 -4.24
N THR A 148 -12.61 -0.13 -4.63
CA THR A 148 -13.98 0.27 -4.23
C THR A 148 -15.00 -0.77 -4.66
N ARG A 149 -15.00 -1.15 -5.94
CA ARG A 149 -15.96 -2.15 -6.47
C ARG A 149 -15.79 -3.52 -5.83
N TYR A 150 -14.55 -3.91 -5.53
CA TYR A 150 -14.26 -5.12 -4.77
C TYR A 150 -14.92 -5.07 -3.40
N LEU A 151 -14.71 -4.00 -2.61
CA LEU A 151 -15.29 -3.87 -1.28
C LEU A 151 -16.83 -3.84 -1.32
N GLU A 152 -17.43 -3.18 -2.32
CA GLU A 152 -18.88 -3.14 -2.50
C GLU A 152 -19.52 -4.50 -2.86
N THR A 153 -18.73 -5.42 -3.43
CA THR A 153 -19.21 -6.73 -3.91
C THR A 153 -18.73 -7.90 -3.05
N ALA A 154 -17.78 -7.67 -2.14
CA ALA A 154 -17.27 -8.67 -1.21
C ALA A 154 -18.37 -9.03 -0.19
N GLY A 155 -19.00 -10.19 -0.37
CA GLY A 155 -20.11 -10.67 0.47
C GLY A 155 -19.73 -11.07 1.90
N ASN A 156 -18.46 -10.91 2.29
CA ASN A 156 -17.87 -11.30 3.57
C ASN A 156 -17.31 -10.11 4.38
N ILE A 157 -17.74 -8.89 4.06
CA ILE A 157 -17.43 -7.70 4.88
C ILE A 157 -18.64 -7.47 5.80
N PRO A 158 -18.49 -7.63 7.14
CA PRO A 158 -19.53 -7.27 8.09
C PRO A 158 -19.98 -5.82 7.90
N SER A 159 -21.24 -5.53 8.19
CA SER A 159 -21.80 -4.18 8.06
C SER A 159 -21.26 -3.19 9.09
N ASP A 160 -20.46 -3.65 10.06
CA ASP A 160 -20.03 -2.95 11.26
C ASP A 160 -18.49 -2.77 11.38
N VAL A 161 -17.79 -2.74 10.24
CA VAL A 161 -16.32 -2.61 10.20
C VAL A 161 -15.85 -1.18 10.42
N ILE A 162 -14.93 -0.99 11.38
CA ILE A 162 -14.38 0.33 11.76
C ILE A 162 -13.43 0.92 10.72
N LEU A 163 -12.69 0.10 9.97
CA LEU A 163 -11.72 0.59 8.99
C LEU A 163 -11.51 -0.43 7.87
N PRO A 164 -12.47 -0.63 6.94
CA PRO A 164 -12.35 -1.69 5.93
C PRO A 164 -11.32 -1.35 4.86
N ALA A 165 -11.10 -0.06 4.59
CA ALA A 165 -10.17 0.40 3.57
C ALA A 165 -9.28 1.54 4.06
N LEU A 166 -7.98 1.38 3.81
CA LEU A 166 -6.94 2.29 4.26
C LEU A 166 -6.04 2.71 3.10
N SER A 167 -5.83 4.01 2.96
CA SER A 167 -4.80 4.57 2.09
C SER A 167 -3.73 5.23 2.94
N ILE A 168 -2.52 4.68 2.93
CA ILE A 168 -1.38 5.30 3.60
C ILE A 168 -0.62 6.20 2.61
N GLY A 169 -0.53 7.48 2.96
CA GLY A 169 0.16 8.50 2.17
C GLY A 169 -0.68 9.76 1.96
N SER A 170 -0.09 10.74 1.28
CA SER A 170 -0.66 12.08 1.14
C SER A 170 -1.74 12.20 0.07
N LEU A 171 -1.87 11.21 -0.81
CA LEU A 171 -2.86 11.17 -1.89
C LEU A 171 -3.68 9.88 -1.78
N SER A 172 -5.00 10.01 -1.82
CA SER A 172 -5.87 8.82 -1.97
C SER A 172 -5.74 8.27 -3.39
N PRO A 173 -5.45 6.97 -3.55
CA PRO A 173 -5.28 6.37 -4.86
C PRO A 173 -6.60 6.31 -5.62
N THR A 174 -6.52 6.32 -6.95
CA THR A 174 -7.71 6.20 -7.81
C THR A 174 -8.39 4.83 -7.62
N SER A 175 -7.68 3.84 -7.09
CA SER A 175 -8.21 2.50 -6.82
C SER A 175 -9.28 2.48 -5.74
N LEU A 176 -9.28 3.47 -4.86
CA LEU A 176 -10.30 3.69 -3.83
C LEU A 176 -11.26 4.83 -4.21
N ALA A 177 -11.22 5.34 -5.45
CA ALA A 177 -12.14 6.39 -5.90
C ALA A 177 -13.60 5.91 -5.76
N GLY A 178 -14.46 6.79 -5.25
CA GLY A 178 -15.87 6.48 -5.01
C GLY A 178 -16.15 5.67 -3.74
N SER A 179 -15.13 5.16 -3.04
CA SER A 179 -15.34 4.45 -1.77
C SER A 179 -15.81 5.42 -0.70
N ARG A 180 -16.88 5.03 0.01
CA ARG A 180 -17.31 5.73 1.22
C ARG A 180 -16.43 5.30 2.38
N ASP A 181 -16.10 4.03 2.49
CA ASP A 181 -15.46 3.49 3.70
C ASP A 181 -13.92 3.57 3.71
N ALA A 182 -13.31 4.28 2.75
CA ALA A 182 -11.87 4.44 2.64
C ALA A 182 -11.32 5.67 3.41
N VAL A 183 -10.41 5.41 4.35
CA VAL A 183 -9.73 6.43 5.14
C VAL A 183 -8.32 6.65 4.62
N GLY A 184 -7.93 7.91 4.41
CA GLY A 184 -6.57 8.31 4.08
C GLY A 184 -5.82 8.82 5.31
N MET A 185 -4.59 8.36 5.54
CA MET A 185 -3.74 8.84 6.63
C MET A 185 -2.25 8.76 6.27
N ASN A 186 -1.39 9.59 6.86
CA ASN A 186 0.07 9.42 6.70
C ASN A 186 0.65 8.58 7.84
N SER A 187 0.13 8.78 9.06
CA SER A 187 0.45 8.01 10.26
C SER A 187 -0.80 7.77 11.09
N PRO A 188 -0.94 6.63 11.78
CA PRO A 188 -2.01 6.40 12.75
C PRO A 188 -2.01 7.45 13.87
N SER A 189 -0.85 8.03 14.21
CA SER A 189 -0.74 9.13 15.17
C SER A 189 -1.41 10.44 14.71
N ASP A 190 -1.71 10.58 13.41
CA ASP A 190 -2.44 11.74 12.88
C ASP A 190 -3.91 11.73 13.34
N PHE A 191 -4.42 10.56 13.75
CA PHE A 191 -5.79 10.37 14.24
C PHE A 191 -5.82 10.54 15.76
N SER A 192 -5.60 11.78 16.19
CA SER A 192 -5.74 12.18 17.59
C SER A 192 -6.70 13.35 17.74
N PHE A 193 -7.36 13.39 18.90
CA PHE A 193 -8.17 14.50 19.32
C PHE A 193 -7.28 15.58 19.94
N ASN A 194 -6.93 16.59 19.14
CA ASN A 194 -6.16 17.75 19.59
C ASN A 194 -7.04 18.75 20.38
N GLY A 195 -7.53 18.30 21.54
CA GLY A 195 -8.25 19.12 22.50
C GLY A 195 -7.31 19.99 23.36
N HIS A 196 -7.87 21.02 23.98
CA HIS A 196 -7.18 21.78 25.03
C HIS A 196 -6.92 20.86 26.22
N TRP A 197 -5.70 20.85 26.76
CA TRP A 197 -5.27 19.94 27.83
C TRP A 197 -6.18 19.92 29.09
N GLN A 198 -6.87 21.03 29.43
CA GLN A 198 -7.85 21.08 30.54
C GLN A 198 -9.28 20.68 30.16
N TYR A 199 -9.63 20.79 28.87
CA TYR A 199 -11.02 20.72 28.42
C TYR A 199 -11.23 19.68 27.31
N GLY A 200 -10.22 18.86 27.00
CA GLY A 200 -10.25 17.90 25.89
C GLY A 200 -11.47 16.99 25.96
N ASP A 201 -11.73 16.41 27.14
CA ASP A 201 -12.89 15.53 27.36
C ASP A 201 -14.21 16.26 27.12
N TRP A 202 -14.33 17.50 27.63
CA TRP A 202 -15.52 18.33 27.42
C TRP A 202 -15.71 18.72 25.97
N GLN A 203 -14.62 19.04 25.25
CA GLN A 203 -14.66 19.36 23.83
C GLN A 203 -15.05 18.14 23.00
N ARG A 204 -14.55 16.95 23.35
CA ARG A 204 -14.91 15.67 22.72
C ARG A 204 -16.39 15.36 22.94
N LEU A 205 -16.88 15.47 24.17
CA LEU A 205 -18.30 15.31 24.50
C LEU A 205 -19.20 16.34 23.81
N ALA A 206 -18.76 17.59 23.72
CA ALA A 206 -19.49 18.64 23.02
C ALA A 206 -19.61 18.34 21.52
N LEU A 207 -18.54 17.88 20.87
CA LEU A 207 -18.57 17.44 19.47
C LEU A 207 -19.49 16.24 19.28
N ARG A 208 -19.40 15.22 20.14
CA ARG A 208 -20.34 14.08 20.11
C ARG A 208 -21.79 14.53 20.25
N SER A 209 -22.09 15.47 21.16
CA SER A 209 -23.42 16.04 21.32
C SER A 209 -23.86 16.87 20.09
N MET A 210 -22.94 17.58 19.43
CA MET A 210 -23.21 18.28 18.17
C MET A 210 -23.56 17.31 17.04
N TYR A 211 -22.92 16.15 17.00
CA TYR A 211 -23.18 15.09 16.03
C TYR A 211 -24.27 14.08 16.46
N GLY A 212 -24.97 14.28 17.58
CA GLY A 212 -26.01 13.36 18.08
C GLY A 212 -27.35 13.36 17.31
N GLY A 213 -27.36 13.76 16.03
CA GLY A 213 -28.55 13.72 15.16
C GLY A 213 -28.62 12.45 14.32
N SER A 214 -29.55 12.39 13.36
CA SER A 214 -29.83 11.18 12.55
C SER A 214 -29.68 11.41 11.04
N SER A 215 -28.96 12.45 10.61
CA SER A 215 -28.62 12.59 9.19
C SER A 215 -27.30 11.90 8.90
N TRP A 216 -27.03 11.59 7.63
CA TRP A 216 -25.76 10.99 7.19
C TRP A 216 -24.51 11.73 7.73
N LEU A 217 -24.63 13.05 7.91
CA LEU A 217 -23.57 13.90 8.43
C LEU A 217 -23.35 13.76 9.95
N HIS A 218 -24.43 13.53 10.69
CA HIS A 218 -24.36 13.28 12.13
C HIS A 218 -23.73 11.92 12.40
N GLU A 219 -24.17 10.89 11.67
CA GLU A 219 -23.59 9.54 11.70
C GLU A 219 -22.09 9.59 11.37
N ALA A 220 -21.74 10.24 10.27
CA ALA A 220 -20.37 10.50 9.86
C ALA A 220 -19.49 11.12 10.96
N GLY A 221 -20.00 12.17 11.62
CA GLY A 221 -19.25 12.87 12.67
C GLY A 221 -19.03 12.02 13.93
N LEU A 222 -20.02 11.21 14.33
CA LEU A 222 -19.86 10.28 15.45
C LEU A 222 -18.87 9.15 15.11
N GLN A 223 -18.93 8.64 13.88
CA GLN A 223 -18.05 7.57 13.42
C GLN A 223 -16.58 8.00 13.37
N THR A 224 -16.27 9.23 12.94
CA THR A 224 -14.90 9.78 13.09
C THR A 224 -14.45 9.78 14.53
N LEU A 225 -15.31 10.20 15.45
CA LEU A 225 -14.94 10.31 16.86
C LEU A 225 -14.73 8.90 17.46
N ASP A 226 -15.50 7.90 17.03
CA ASP A 226 -15.29 6.51 17.40
C ASP A 226 -13.97 5.96 16.85
N ALA A 227 -13.64 6.25 15.59
CA ALA A 227 -12.36 5.86 15.00
C ALA A 227 -11.17 6.54 15.71
N ILE A 228 -11.28 7.83 16.05
CA ILE A 228 -10.27 8.54 16.85
C ILE A 228 -10.12 7.88 18.22
N ASP A 229 -11.22 7.58 18.91
CA ASP A 229 -11.17 6.95 20.24
C ASP A 229 -10.48 5.58 20.19
N VAL A 230 -10.80 4.76 19.17
CA VAL A 230 -10.20 3.44 19.00
C VAL A 230 -8.72 3.54 18.63
N LEU A 231 -8.37 4.46 17.73
CA LEU A 231 -6.98 4.67 17.32
C LEU A 231 -6.14 5.21 18.49
N GLU A 232 -6.62 6.21 19.24
CA GLU A 232 -5.95 6.71 20.44
C GLU A 232 -5.82 5.64 21.54
N TYR A 233 -6.85 4.82 21.75
CA TYR A 233 -6.79 3.73 22.72
C TYR A 233 -5.71 2.70 22.37
N GLY A 234 -5.49 2.47 21.07
CA GLY A 234 -4.40 1.62 20.58
C GLY A 234 -3.00 2.21 20.71
N ASP A 235 -2.86 3.41 21.31
CA ASP A 235 -1.62 4.15 21.56
C ASP A 235 -0.61 4.07 20.40
N PRO A 236 -0.90 4.73 19.26
CA PRO A 236 -0.10 4.57 18.05
C PRO A 236 1.33 5.05 18.17
N GLY A 237 1.64 5.86 19.18
CA GLY A 237 3.00 6.28 19.49
C GLY A 237 3.88 5.18 20.08
N SER A 238 3.29 4.13 20.67
CA SER A 238 4.03 3.05 21.35
C SER A 238 4.11 1.73 20.59
N TYR A 239 3.61 1.69 19.35
CA TYR A 239 3.64 0.47 18.54
C TYR A 239 5.07 -0.07 18.38
N THR A 240 5.27 -1.29 18.89
CA THR A 240 6.54 -2.01 18.87
C THR A 240 6.42 -3.20 17.93
N PRO A 241 7.20 -3.25 16.84
CA PRO A 241 7.23 -4.40 15.95
C PRO A 241 7.61 -5.69 16.69
N GLU A 242 7.03 -6.81 16.25
CA GLU A 242 7.23 -8.14 16.84
C GLU A 242 8.19 -8.99 15.98
N ASN A 243 8.54 -10.18 16.48
CA ASN A 243 9.36 -11.19 15.80
C ASN A 243 10.74 -10.71 15.31
N GLY A 244 11.25 -9.60 15.87
CA GLY A 244 12.52 -9.00 15.45
C GLY A 244 12.41 -8.13 14.19
N ALA A 245 11.20 -7.81 13.73
CA ALA A 245 10.99 -6.94 12.58
C ALA A 245 11.66 -5.57 12.76
N THR A 246 12.45 -5.18 11.77
CA THR A 246 13.13 -3.87 11.73
C THR A 246 12.73 -3.14 10.46
N TYR A 247 11.87 -2.13 10.59
CA TYR A 247 11.47 -1.28 9.48
C TYR A 247 12.59 -0.30 9.11
N PRO A 248 12.81 -0.01 7.81
CA PRO A 248 13.79 0.97 7.41
C PRO A 248 13.37 2.37 7.87
N ASN A 249 14.32 3.20 8.29
CA ASN A 249 14.06 4.55 8.78
C ASN A 249 13.83 5.53 7.62
N ASN A 250 12.70 5.38 6.94
CA ASN A 250 12.24 6.24 5.85
C ASN A 250 10.70 6.24 5.81
N SER A 251 10.12 7.08 4.93
CA SER A 251 8.66 7.21 4.82
C SER A 251 7.98 5.89 4.47
N PHE A 252 8.55 5.08 3.58
CA PHE A 252 7.99 3.78 3.21
C PHE A 252 7.98 2.79 4.39
N GLY A 253 9.09 2.70 5.14
CA GLY A 253 9.15 1.88 6.35
C GLY A 253 8.12 2.30 7.39
N ASN A 254 7.92 3.61 7.59
CA ASN A 254 6.87 4.12 8.47
C ASN A 254 5.47 3.77 7.98
N SER A 255 5.22 3.84 6.67
CA SER A 255 3.94 3.42 6.08
C SER A 255 3.67 1.94 6.29
N MET A 256 4.68 1.08 6.07
CA MET A 256 4.56 -0.37 6.29
C MET A 256 4.34 -0.70 7.77
N LYS A 257 5.03 -0.01 8.69
CA LYS A 257 4.82 -0.12 10.14
C LYS A 257 3.39 0.28 10.54
N SER A 258 2.87 1.33 9.93
CA SER A 258 1.49 1.80 10.16
C SER A 258 0.46 0.77 9.73
N VAL A 259 0.65 0.15 8.56
CA VAL A 259 -0.23 -0.94 8.09
C VAL A 259 -0.19 -2.12 9.06
N ALA A 260 1.01 -2.55 9.51
CA ALA A 260 1.13 -3.63 10.47
C ALA A 260 0.37 -3.35 11.76
N GLN A 261 0.48 -2.13 12.28
CA GLN A 261 -0.26 -1.70 13.45
C GLN A 261 -1.79 -1.78 13.22
N MET A 262 -2.29 -1.24 12.11
CA MET A 262 -3.74 -1.27 11.81
C MET A 262 -4.28 -2.69 11.68
N ILE A 263 -3.50 -3.60 11.10
CA ILE A 263 -3.84 -5.03 11.02
C ILE A 263 -3.92 -5.64 12.43
N LYS A 264 -2.94 -5.35 13.29
CA LYS A 264 -2.90 -5.88 14.66
C LYS A 264 -3.97 -5.30 15.58
N MET A 265 -4.48 -4.11 15.29
CA MET A 265 -5.61 -3.52 16.01
C MET A 265 -6.96 -4.17 15.67
N GLN A 266 -7.01 -5.04 14.65
CA GLN A 266 -8.21 -5.81 14.27
C GLN A 266 -9.44 -4.92 13.97
N LEU A 267 -9.23 -3.77 13.33
CA LEU A 267 -10.29 -2.82 12.97
C LEU A 267 -11.14 -3.25 11.75
N GLY A 268 -11.05 -4.53 11.38
CA GLY A 268 -11.70 -5.13 10.21
C GLY A 268 -11.13 -4.70 8.86
N LEU A 269 -9.85 -4.28 8.81
CA LEU A 269 -9.15 -3.94 7.58
C LEU A 269 -9.27 -5.05 6.52
N ARG A 270 -9.61 -4.67 5.29
CA ARG A 270 -9.70 -5.56 4.11
C ARG A 270 -8.73 -5.17 3.02
N VAL A 271 -8.54 -3.87 2.83
CA VAL A 271 -7.69 -3.34 1.79
C VAL A 271 -6.82 -2.25 2.39
N ALA A 272 -5.52 -2.34 2.15
CA ALA A 272 -4.59 -1.24 2.38
C ALA A 272 -3.88 -0.90 1.08
N THR A 273 -3.61 0.38 0.86
CA THR A 273 -2.83 0.86 -0.30
C THR A 273 -1.66 1.71 0.15
N ILE A 274 -0.49 1.50 -0.45
CA ILE A 274 0.72 2.31 -0.26
C ILE A 274 1.30 2.68 -1.62
N ASP A 275 1.69 3.93 -1.78
CA ASP A 275 2.52 4.35 -2.92
C ASP A 275 3.99 4.39 -2.51
N LEU A 276 4.86 3.83 -3.36
CA LEU A 276 6.31 4.01 -3.28
C LEU A 276 6.79 4.63 -4.58
N GLY A 277 7.15 5.91 -4.55
CA GLY A 277 7.63 6.64 -5.72
C GLY A 277 9.12 6.49 -5.99
N GLY A 278 9.57 7.14 -7.07
CA GLY A 278 10.99 7.24 -7.43
C GLY A 278 11.47 6.15 -8.36
N TRP A 279 10.58 5.46 -9.07
CA TRP A 279 10.92 4.41 -10.03
C TRP A 279 11.12 4.93 -11.46
N ASP A 280 10.90 6.23 -11.70
CA ASP A 280 10.99 6.86 -13.01
C ASP A 280 12.44 7.13 -13.45
N THR A 281 13.22 6.07 -13.62
CA THR A 281 14.67 6.12 -13.81
C THR A 281 15.08 6.25 -15.28
N HIS A 282 14.76 7.40 -15.90
CA HIS A 282 15.24 7.74 -17.25
C HIS A 282 16.71 8.14 -17.32
N ASP A 283 17.34 8.45 -16.19
CA ASP A 283 18.73 8.91 -16.11
C ASP A 283 19.40 8.33 -14.86
N GLY A 284 20.67 7.96 -14.99
CA GLY A 284 21.51 7.56 -13.85
C GLY A 284 20.92 6.47 -12.97
N GLN A 285 20.37 5.41 -13.57
CA GLN A 285 19.69 4.34 -12.82
C GLN A 285 20.64 3.60 -11.87
N GLY A 286 21.91 3.49 -12.24
CA GLY A 286 22.93 2.80 -11.48
C GLY A 286 24.08 2.34 -12.37
N GLN A 287 25.00 1.59 -11.79
CA GLN A 287 26.05 0.90 -12.53
C GLN A 287 26.44 -0.37 -11.78
N ASP A 288 26.74 -1.44 -12.51
CA ASP A 288 27.25 -2.72 -11.96
C ASP A 288 26.39 -3.23 -10.78
N GLY A 289 25.07 -3.15 -10.93
CA GLY A 289 24.09 -3.59 -9.93
C GLY A 289 23.95 -2.72 -8.68
N GLY A 290 24.67 -1.60 -8.58
CA GLY A 290 24.57 -0.63 -7.49
C GLY A 290 23.93 0.71 -7.92
N GLY A 291 23.88 1.66 -6.99
CA GLY A 291 23.39 3.02 -7.23
C GLY A 291 21.89 3.20 -6.93
N TYR A 292 21.30 4.24 -7.51
CA TYR A 292 19.96 4.71 -7.16
C TYR A 292 18.89 3.62 -7.21
N PHE A 293 18.86 2.81 -8.28
CA PHE A 293 17.89 1.74 -8.42
C PHE A 293 18.08 0.66 -7.34
N ALA A 294 19.32 0.25 -7.06
CA ALA A 294 19.61 -0.73 -6.02
C ALA A 294 19.17 -0.23 -4.63
N ASP A 295 19.35 1.07 -4.33
CA ASP A 295 18.89 1.68 -3.07
C ASP A 295 17.36 1.69 -2.96
N ARG A 296 16.65 1.94 -4.07
CA ARG A 296 15.18 1.87 -4.13
C ARG A 296 14.68 0.43 -3.95
N VAL A 297 15.33 -0.53 -4.58
CA VAL A 297 15.06 -1.95 -4.37
C VAL A 297 15.30 -2.35 -2.92
N GLY A 298 16.39 -1.89 -2.30
CA GLY A 298 16.67 -2.11 -0.87
C GLY A 298 15.57 -1.57 0.04
N THR A 299 15.09 -0.36 -0.23
CA THR A 299 13.96 0.23 0.51
C THR A 299 12.69 -0.61 0.42
N LEU A 300 12.33 -1.06 -0.79
CA LEU A 300 11.18 -1.93 -1.02
C LEU A 300 11.34 -3.27 -0.28
N ALA A 301 12.47 -3.93 -0.48
CA ALA A 301 12.76 -5.25 0.07
C ALA A 301 12.75 -5.25 1.61
N GLN A 302 13.41 -4.26 2.23
CA GLN A 302 13.44 -4.11 3.69
C GLN A 302 12.04 -3.86 4.26
N GLY A 303 11.22 -3.01 3.61
CA GLY A 303 9.85 -2.74 4.07
C GLY A 303 8.92 -3.95 3.98
N LEU A 304 8.99 -4.70 2.86
CA LEU A 304 8.23 -5.94 2.67
C LEU A 304 8.64 -7.02 3.68
N HIS A 305 9.94 -7.25 3.83
CA HIS A 305 10.46 -8.23 4.77
C HIS A 305 10.09 -7.87 6.22
N ALA A 306 10.25 -6.60 6.60
CA ALA A 306 9.86 -6.12 7.93
C ALA A 306 8.37 -6.33 8.20
N LEU A 307 7.49 -6.00 7.24
CA LEU A 307 6.06 -6.24 7.38
C LEU A 307 5.73 -7.73 7.53
N TYR A 308 6.29 -8.58 6.68
CA TYR A 308 6.07 -10.02 6.78
C TYR A 308 6.51 -10.53 8.16
N THR A 309 7.73 -10.19 8.58
CA THR A 309 8.30 -10.57 9.88
C THR A 309 7.40 -10.09 11.03
N ASP A 310 6.95 -8.83 11.00
CA ASP A 310 6.14 -8.24 12.07
C ASP A 310 4.78 -8.95 12.22
N LEU A 311 4.23 -9.46 11.12
CA LEU A 311 2.92 -10.12 11.09
C LEU A 311 2.96 -11.64 11.29
N ASP A 312 4.11 -12.29 11.11
CA ASP A 312 4.34 -13.76 11.22
C ASP A 312 4.28 -14.30 12.67
N GLY A 313 3.61 -13.59 13.60
CA GLY A 313 3.53 -13.93 15.02
C GLY A 313 2.50 -15.02 15.35
N ASN A 314 2.92 -15.99 16.18
CA ASN A 314 2.16 -17.19 16.57
C ASN A 314 0.85 -16.96 17.36
N ALA A 315 0.58 -15.77 17.91
CA ALA A 315 -0.57 -15.56 18.81
C ALA A 315 -1.89 -15.24 18.10
N THR A 316 -1.83 -14.62 16.91
CA THR A 316 -3.02 -14.13 16.16
C THR A 316 -3.02 -14.53 14.69
N ASN A 317 -1.96 -15.17 14.19
CA ASN A 317 -1.76 -15.53 12.78
C ASN A 317 -2.13 -14.40 11.80
N ASN A 318 -1.65 -13.18 12.08
CA ASN A 318 -1.92 -12.04 11.21
C ASN A 318 -1.30 -12.22 9.83
N GLY A 319 -0.10 -12.82 9.74
CA GLY A 319 0.59 -13.14 8.49
C GLY A 319 -0.24 -14.03 7.55
N GLY A 320 -0.91 -15.05 8.11
CA GLY A 320 -1.76 -15.98 7.37
C GLY A 320 -2.95 -15.35 6.64
N ARG A 321 -3.28 -14.08 6.94
CA ARG A 321 -4.41 -13.35 6.36
C ARG A 321 -3.99 -12.29 5.36
N VAL A 322 -2.71 -11.95 5.25
CA VAL A 322 -2.27 -10.83 4.41
C VAL A 322 -1.69 -11.33 3.09
N THR A 323 -2.27 -10.84 2.00
CA THR A 323 -1.68 -10.94 0.66
C THR A 323 -1.23 -9.55 0.23
N THR A 324 0.06 -9.40 -0.05
CA THR A 324 0.65 -8.15 -0.56
C THR A 324 0.92 -8.28 -2.05
N ILE A 325 0.37 -7.37 -2.84
CA ILE A 325 0.66 -7.21 -4.26
C ILE A 325 1.55 -5.98 -4.43
N VAL A 326 2.68 -6.14 -5.09
CA VAL A 326 3.53 -5.03 -5.52
C VAL A 326 3.48 -4.94 -7.04
N MET A 327 3.09 -3.78 -7.53
CA MET A 327 2.90 -3.55 -8.96
C MET A 327 3.41 -2.18 -9.38
N SER A 328 3.63 -2.01 -10.68
CA SER A 328 3.92 -0.74 -11.33
C SER A 328 3.07 -0.63 -12.59
N GLU A 329 2.89 0.57 -13.11
CA GLU A 329 1.96 0.87 -14.19
C GLU A 329 2.37 0.24 -15.54
N PHE A 330 3.67 0.15 -15.79
CA PHE A 330 4.29 -0.52 -16.92
C PHE A 330 5.74 -0.88 -16.57
N GLY A 331 6.48 -1.47 -17.51
CA GLY A 331 7.89 -1.82 -17.33
C GLY A 331 8.86 -0.83 -17.98
N ARG A 332 10.11 -1.26 -18.14
CA ARG A 332 11.16 -0.46 -18.75
C ARG A 332 11.71 -1.12 -20.00
N SER A 333 12.31 -0.32 -20.88
CA SER A 333 12.93 -0.80 -22.10
C SER A 333 14.05 -1.79 -21.80
N LEU A 334 14.17 -2.84 -22.62
CA LEU A 334 15.31 -3.75 -22.55
C LEU A 334 16.61 -2.98 -22.79
N LYS A 335 16.62 -2.10 -23.79
CA LYS A 335 17.79 -1.29 -24.14
C LYS A 335 17.94 -0.11 -23.19
N GLU A 336 19.13 0.04 -22.63
CA GLU A 336 19.57 1.23 -21.90
C GLU A 336 19.59 2.47 -22.83
N ASN A 337 19.15 3.62 -22.32
CA ASN A 337 19.15 4.88 -23.06
C ASN A 337 20.50 5.61 -22.95
N GLY A 338 20.65 6.73 -23.67
CA GLY A 338 21.92 7.48 -23.70
C GLY A 338 22.33 8.11 -22.37
N SER A 339 21.45 8.11 -21.37
CA SER A 339 21.66 8.71 -20.05
C SER A 339 21.90 7.67 -18.95
N ARG A 340 22.21 6.41 -19.31
CA ARG A 340 22.37 5.30 -18.35
C ARG A 340 21.11 5.08 -17.51
N GLY A 341 19.95 5.26 -18.13
CA GLY A 341 18.65 4.90 -17.60
C GLY A 341 17.87 4.04 -18.59
N THR A 342 16.57 3.93 -18.40
CA THR A 342 15.68 3.16 -19.28
C THR A 342 14.40 3.94 -19.59
N ASP A 343 13.90 3.78 -20.82
CA ASP A 343 12.65 4.40 -21.26
C ASP A 343 11.46 3.47 -20.99
N HIS A 344 10.24 3.92 -21.31
CA HIS A 344 9.03 3.14 -21.05
C HIS A 344 9.01 1.85 -21.89
N GLY A 345 8.66 0.74 -21.25
CA GLY A 345 8.47 -0.57 -21.87
C GLY A 345 7.20 -1.27 -21.39
N HIS A 346 6.74 -2.28 -22.13
CA HIS A 346 5.47 -2.96 -21.81
C HIS A 346 5.63 -4.10 -20.80
N GLY A 347 6.72 -4.86 -20.89
CA GLY A 347 6.95 -6.03 -20.03
C GLY A 347 7.47 -5.63 -18.65
N ASN A 348 6.76 -6.04 -17.59
CA ASN A 348 7.22 -5.91 -16.21
C ASN A 348 7.03 -7.22 -15.42
N ILE A 349 7.31 -7.15 -14.13
CA ILE A 349 6.97 -8.15 -13.14
C ILE A 349 6.03 -7.57 -12.08
N MET A 350 5.26 -8.45 -11.43
CA MET A 350 4.59 -8.16 -10.17
C MET A 350 5.13 -9.08 -9.08
N LEU A 351 5.18 -8.59 -7.85
CA LEU A 351 5.49 -9.41 -6.69
C LEU A 351 4.20 -9.71 -5.94
N VAL A 352 4.02 -10.96 -5.52
CA VAL A 352 2.92 -11.36 -4.64
C VAL A 352 3.52 -12.04 -3.42
N LEU A 353 3.27 -11.49 -2.23
CA LEU A 353 3.84 -11.94 -0.97
C LEU A 353 2.72 -12.34 0.01
N GLY A 354 2.83 -13.50 0.64
CA GLY A 354 1.92 -13.95 1.67
C GLY A 354 1.97 -15.45 1.90
N ASP A 355 1.32 -15.92 2.97
CA ASP A 355 1.32 -17.34 3.33
C ASP A 355 0.55 -18.24 2.37
N ASN A 356 -0.47 -17.69 1.72
CA ASN A 356 -1.34 -18.42 0.79
C ASN A 356 -0.88 -18.27 -0.67
N VAL A 357 0.30 -17.69 -0.91
CA VAL A 357 0.86 -17.51 -2.24
C VAL A 357 1.53 -18.80 -2.70
N ASN A 358 1.37 -19.15 -3.98
CA ASN A 358 2.18 -20.19 -4.62
C ASN A 358 3.55 -19.61 -5.02
N GLY A 359 4.43 -19.42 -4.03
CA GLY A 359 5.75 -18.84 -4.23
C GLY A 359 6.86 -19.85 -4.52
N GLY A 360 8.04 -19.30 -4.80
CA GLY A 360 9.26 -20.05 -5.18
C GLY A 360 9.34 -20.40 -6.66
#